data_AF-A0A3D3SZL9-F1
#
_entry.id   AF-A0A3D3SZL9-F1
#
_cell.length_a   1.000
_cell.length_b   1.000
_cell.length_c   1.000
_cell.angle_alpha   90.00
_cell.angle_beta   90.00
_cell.angle_gamma   90.00
#
_symmetry.space_group_name_H-M   'P 1'
#
loop_
_entity.id
_entity.type
_entity.pdbx_description
1 polymer ?
#
loop_
_entity_poly.entity_id
_entity_poly.type
_entity_poly.pdbx_seq_one_letter_code
_entity_poly.pdbx_strand_id
1 'polypeptide(L)' 'MISVILLSWPEAKAAPSPIIDYADRFHPVSSSTGMVVSQERLASKIGAEMLAAGGNAVDAAVATS' A
#
# COMPACT_ATOMS: atom_id res chain seq x y z
N MET A 1 -22.89 26.89 -19.95
CA MET A 1 -23.11 25.45 -19.70
C MET A 1 -21.75 24.77 -19.77
N ILE A 2 -21.03 24.72 -18.65
CA ILE A 2 -19.71 24.07 -18.58
C ILE A 2 -19.99 22.57 -18.37
N SER A 3 -19.65 21.77 -19.39
CA SER A 3 -19.76 20.32 -19.32
C SER A 3 -18.62 19.81 -18.45
N VAL A 4 -18.93 19.36 -17.23
CA VAL A 4 -17.98 18.65 -16.36
C VAL A 4 -17.76 17.28 -16.99
N ILE A 5 -16.64 17.10 -17.67
CA ILE A 5 -16.17 15.80 -18.11
C ILE A 5 -15.83 15.01 -16.85
N LEU A 6 -16.72 14.10 -16.47
CA LEU A 6 -16.44 13.05 -15.49
C LEU A 6 -15.38 12.13 -16.10
N LEU A 7 -14.10 12.44 -15.88
CA LEU A 7 -13.03 11.47 -16.06
C LEU A 7 -13.32 10.35 -15.07
N SER A 8 -13.85 9.23 -15.60
CA SER A 8 -14.04 8.01 -14.84
C SER A 8 -12.67 7.54 -14.35
N TRP A 9 -12.35 7.82 -13.10
CA TRP A 9 -11.21 7.21 -12.44
C TRP A 9 -11.44 5.69 -12.40
N PRO A 10 -10.44 4.86 -12.74
CA PRO A 10 -10.62 3.42 -12.68
C PRO A 10 -10.94 3.03 -11.24
N GLU A 11 -12.14 2.48 -11.02
CA GLU A 11 -12.53 1.87 -9.75
C GLU A 11 -11.49 0.79 -9.42
N ALA A 12 -10.89 0.85 -8.24
CA ALA A 12 -9.95 -0.17 -7.80
C ALA A 12 -10.70 -1.51 -7.69
N LYS A 13 -10.43 -2.43 -8.62
CA LYS A 13 -11.01 -3.77 -8.56
C LYS A 13 -10.57 -4.44 -7.26
N ALA A 14 -11.54 -4.85 -6.44
CA ALA A 14 -11.27 -5.65 -5.27
C ALA A 14 -10.48 -6.90 -5.69
N ALA A 15 -9.27 -7.03 -5.14
CA ALA A 15 -8.43 -8.19 -5.40
C ALA A 15 -9.11 -9.45 -4.81
N PRO A 16 -8.98 -10.63 -5.46
CA PRO A 16 -9.45 -11.87 -4.87
C PRO A 16 -8.78 -12.09 -3.51
N SER A 17 -9.50 -12.73 -2.58
CA SER A 17 -8.94 -13.08 -1.28
C SER A 17 -7.67 -13.92 -1.48
N PRO A 18 -6.58 -13.63 -0.76
CA PRO A 18 -5.35 -14.38 -0.91
C PRO A 18 -5.58 -15.83 -0.51
N ILE A 19 -5.03 -16.76 -1.30
CA ILE A 19 -4.96 -18.17 -0.92
C ILE A 19 -3.86 -18.26 0.13
N ILE A 20 -4.24 -18.51 1.39
CA ILE A 20 -3.32 -18.73 2.49
C ILE A 20 -3.27 -20.22 2.76
N ASP A 21 -2.21 -20.88 2.28
CA ASP A 21 -1.87 -22.24 2.69
C ASP A 21 -0.91 -22.18 3.87
N TYR A 22 -1.37 -22.61 5.04
CA TYR A 22 -0.54 -22.62 6.26
C TYR A 22 0.55 -23.71 6.23
N ALA A 23 0.54 -24.58 5.23
CA ALA A 23 1.64 -25.52 4.98
C ALA A 23 2.81 -24.89 4.19
N ASP A 24 2.63 -23.69 3.61
CA ASP A 24 3.68 -23.03 2.86
C ASP A 24 4.79 -22.53 3.78
N ARG A 25 6.04 -22.64 3.29
CA ARG A 25 7.21 -22.18 4.06
C ARG A 25 7.31 -20.66 4.14
N PHE A 26 6.77 -19.96 3.14
CA PHE A 26 6.83 -18.51 3.04
C PHE A 26 5.43 -17.94 3.15
N HIS A 27 5.21 -17.16 4.19
CA HIS A 27 3.93 -16.52 4.44
C HIS A 27 4.01 -15.06 4.01
N PRO A 28 2.94 -14.50 3.40
CA PRO A 28 2.88 -13.08 3.15
C PRO A 28 2.91 -12.32 4.48
N VAL A 29 3.60 -11.18 4.49
CA VAL A 29 3.40 -10.19 5.55
C VAL A 29 2.00 -9.60 5.35
N SER A 30 1.25 -9.41 6.43
CA SER A 30 -0.10 -8.84 6.38
C SER A 30 -0.22 -7.67 7.34
N SER A 31 -1.08 -6.72 6.98
CA SER A 31 -1.41 -5.56 7.80
C SER A 31 -2.82 -5.09 7.44
N SER A 32 -3.59 -4.68 8.44
CA SER A 32 -4.94 -4.13 8.25
C SER A 32 -4.96 -2.62 8.03
N THR A 33 -3.83 -1.93 8.25
CA THR A 33 -3.76 -0.46 8.28
C THR A 33 -2.81 0.14 7.24
N GLY A 34 -1.86 -0.64 6.73
CA GLY A 34 -0.91 -0.18 5.72
C GLY A 34 0.36 -1.02 5.66
N MET A 35 1.04 -1.00 4.51
CA MET A 35 2.28 -1.72 4.27
C MET A 35 3.20 -0.88 3.38
N VAL A 36 4.50 -0.91 3.68
CA VAL A 36 5.55 -0.31 2.85
C VAL A 36 6.59 -1.38 2.55
N VAL A 37 6.98 -1.48 1.28
CA VAL A 37 7.94 -2.48 0.79
C VAL A 37 8.98 -1.77 -0.07
N SER A 38 10.26 -1.97 0.21
CA SER A 38 11.37 -1.49 -0.60
C SER A 38 12.55 -2.46 -0.55
N GLN A 39 13.57 -2.21 -1.39
CA GLN A 39 14.77 -3.05 -1.44
C GLN A 39 15.67 -2.90 -0.20
N GLU A 40 15.50 -1.81 0.58
CA GLU A 40 16.26 -1.54 1.79
C GLU A 40 15.34 -1.58 3.02
N ARG A 41 15.74 -2.36 4.02
CA ARG A 41 14.97 -2.55 5.26
C ARG A 41 14.73 -1.22 5.98
N LEU A 42 15.75 -0.36 6.04
CA LEU A 42 15.64 0.92 6.72
C LEU A 42 14.64 1.85 6.01
N ALA A 43 14.67 1.90 4.67
CA ALA A 43 13.72 2.68 3.90
C ALA A 43 12.28 2.19 4.11
N SER A 44 12.06 0.87 4.07
CA SER A 44 10.74 0.27 4.37
C SER A 44 10.24 0.65 5.77
N LYS A 45 11.14 0.62 6.76
CA LYS A 45 10.83 1.00 8.15
C LYS A 45 10.45 2.47 8.26
N ILE A 46 11.23 3.38 7.67
CA ILE A 46 10.96 4.83 7.73
C ILE A 46 9.64 5.16 7.04
N GLY A 47 9.35 4.57 5.88
CA GLY A 47 8.06 4.75 5.21
C GLY A 47 6.89 4.21 6.04
N ALA A 48 7.05 3.08 6.74
CA ALA A 48 6.02 2.55 7.63
C ALA A 48 5.81 3.45 8.87
N GLU A 49 6.87 4.03 9.42
CA GLU A 49 6.79 5.03 10.50
C GLU A 49 6.06 6.30 10.04
N MET A 50 6.25 6.73 8.78
CA MET A 50 5.51 7.86 8.20
C MET A 50 4.00 7.57 8.10
N LEU A 51 3.61 6.37 7.69
CA LEU A 51 2.19 5.94 7.73
C LEU A 51 1.66 5.93 9.17
N ALA A 52 2.43 5.39 10.13
CA ALA A 52 2.03 5.33 11.53
C ALA A 52 1.87 6.73 12.16
N ALA A 53 2.60 7.73 11.67
CA ALA A 53 2.48 9.12 12.07
C ALA A 53 1.26 9.85 11.44
N GLY A 54 0.48 9.16 10.60
CA GLY A 54 -0.71 9.72 9.94
C GLY A 54 -0.46 10.26 8.54
N GLY A 55 0.73 10.07 7.97
CA GLY A 55 1.00 10.34 6.56
C GLY A 55 0.25 9.39 5.63
N ASN A 56 0.02 9.81 4.39
CA ASN A 56 -0.62 8.98 3.38
C ASN A 56 0.41 8.14 2.59
N ALA A 57 -0.06 7.36 1.62
CA ALA A 57 0.80 6.49 0.81
C ALA A 57 1.87 7.25 0.00
N VAL A 58 1.60 8.49 -0.42
CA VAL A 58 2.57 9.37 -1.11
C VAL A 58 3.65 9.83 -0.14
N ASP A 59 3.28 10.28 1.07
CA ASP A 59 4.23 10.68 2.10
C ASP A 59 5.18 9.52 2.45
N ALA A 60 4.61 8.32 2.61
CA ALA A 60 5.37 7.10 2.85
C ALA A 60 6.32 6.75 1.70
N ALA A 61 5.88 6.87 0.45
CA ALA A 61 6.71 6.60 -0.73
C ALA A 61 7.91 7.57 -0.82
N VAL A 62 7.68 8.87 -0.56
CA VAL A 62 8.76 9.87 -0.50
C VAL A 62 9.75 9.53 0.61
N ALA A 63 9.27 9.07 1.76
CA ALA A 63 10.12 8.65 2.87
C ALA A 63 10.96 7.38 2.60
N THR A 64 10.63 6.60 1.56
CA THR A 64 11.43 5.43 1.13
C THR A 64 12.53 5.74 0.11
N SER A 65 12.56 6.96 -0.44
CA SER A 65 13.43 7.36 -1.57
C SER A 65 14.88 7.63 -1.17
#